data_AF-A0A453MH79-F1
#
_entry.id   AF-A0A453MH79-F1
#
_cell.length_a   1.000
_cell.length_b   1.000
_cell.length_c   1.000
_cell.angle_alpha   90.00
_cell.angle_beta   90.00
_cell.angle_gamma   90.00
#
_symmetry.space_group_name_H-M   'P 1'
#
loop_
_entity.id
_entity.type
_entity.pdbx_description
1 polymer ?
#
loop_
_entity_poly.entity_id
_entity_poly.type
_entity_poly.pdbx_seq_one_letter_code
_entity_poly.pdbx_strand_id
1 'polypeptide(L)' 'VQVPARRKCSPLLDSALLPGGSELAVHEWKAVPDIWRTAAEKYADLVALVDPYHDPPSKLTYKQ' A
#
# COMPACT_ATOMS: atom_id res chain seq x y z
N VAL A 1 2.55 31.48 -22.44
CA VAL A 1 3.28 30.20 -22.61
C VAL A 1 2.68 29.20 -21.65
N GLN A 2 1.95 28.21 -22.15
CA GLN A 2 1.26 27.23 -21.30
C GLN A 2 2.29 26.19 -20.84
N VAL A 3 2.65 26.24 -19.56
CA VAL A 3 3.52 25.23 -18.95
C VAL A 3 2.71 23.94 -18.89
N PRO A 4 3.09 22.86 -19.59
CA PRO A 4 2.35 21.61 -19.48
C PRO A 4 2.46 21.16 -18.02
N ALA A 5 1.32 20.92 -17.38
CA ALA A 5 1.28 20.43 -16.02
C ALA A 5 2.11 19.14 -15.96
N ARG A 6 3.28 19.19 -15.32
CA ARG A 6 4.07 17.99 -15.02
C ARG A 6 3.18 17.11 -14.15
N ARG A 7 2.57 16.11 -14.77
CA ARG A 7 1.86 15.07 -14.05
C ARG A 7 2.87 14.47 -13.07
N LYS A 8 2.51 14.44 -11.78
CA LYS A 8 3.32 13.78 -10.76
C LYS A 8 3.18 12.28 -10.98
N CYS A 9 3.84 11.77 -12.01
CA CYS A 9 3.88 10.35 -12.26
C CYS A 9 4.95 9.73 -11.38
N SER A 10 4.63 8.61 -10.74
CA SER A 10 5.62 7.79 -10.05
C SER A 10 6.51 7.13 -11.11
N PRO A 11 7.83 7.41 -11.14
CA PRO A 11 8.73 6.90 -12.17
C PRO A 11 8.71 5.38 -12.30
N LEU A 12 8.45 4.69 -11.19
CA LEU A 12 8.37 3.23 -11.10
C LEU A 12 7.13 2.63 -11.79
N LEU A 13 6.01 3.35 -11.82
CA LEU A 13 4.78 2.86 -12.46
C LEU A 13 4.77 3.18 -13.95
N ASP A 14 5.28 4.36 -14.34
CA ASP A 14 5.33 4.78 -15.75
C ASP A 14 6.37 3.98 -16.54
N SER A 15 7.46 3.51 -15.92
CA SER A 15 8.46 2.69 -16.59
C SER A 15 7.92 1.36 -17.11
N ALA A 16 6.81 0.86 -16.53
CA ALA A 16 6.14 -0.34 -17.01
C ALA A 16 5.29 -0.12 -18.28
N LEU A 17 4.97 1.14 -18.60
CA LEU A 17 4.15 1.52 -19.76
C LEU A 17 5.00 1.92 -20.98
N LEU A 18 6.32 2.00 -20.83
CA LEU A 18 7.24 2.40 -21.89
C LEU A 18 7.68 1.20 -22.75
N PRO A 19 7.76 1.34 -24.09
CA PRO A 19 8.27 0.28 -24.96
C PRO A 19 9.76 0.04 -24.66
N GLY A 20 10.11 -1.15 -24.18
CA GLY A 20 11.49 -1.49 -23.76
C GLY A 20 11.75 -1.38 -22.26
N GLY A 21 10.73 -1.04 -21.44
CA GLY A 21 10.78 -1.23 -20.00
C GLY A 21 10.96 -2.72 -19.68
N SER A 22 11.89 -3.05 -18.79
CA SER A 22 12.23 -4.43 -18.45
C SER A 22 10.97 -5.26 -18.16
N GLU A 23 10.70 -6.25 -18.99
CA GLU A 23 9.67 -7.29 -18.80
C GLU A 23 9.81 -7.97 -17.42
N LEU A 24 11.00 -7.87 -16.81
CA LEU A 24 11.36 -8.37 -15.48
C LEU A 24 10.86 -7.52 -14.30
N ALA A 25 10.38 -6.28 -14.51
CA ALA A 25 9.75 -5.47 -13.46
C ALA A 25 8.22 -5.65 -13.42
N VAL A 26 7.67 -6.35 -14.42
CA VAL A 26 6.31 -6.91 -14.42
C VAL A 26 6.33 -8.29 -13.75
N HIS A 27 7.36 -8.60 -12.94
CA HIS A 27 7.25 -9.68 -11.98
C HIS A 27 6.27 -9.23 -10.88
N GLU A 28 5.01 -9.56 -11.13
CA GLU A 28 4.08 -9.94 -10.08
C GLU A 28 3.69 -8.81 -9.12
N TRP A 29 3.11 -7.72 -9.65
CA TRP A 29 1.96 -7.14 -8.95
C TRP A 29 0.81 -8.15 -9.03
N LYS A 30 0.99 -9.34 -8.42
CA LYS A 30 -0.17 -10.14 -8.00
C LYS A 30 -0.98 -9.17 -7.15
N ALA A 31 -2.26 -9.04 -7.46
CA ALA A 31 -3.20 -8.28 -6.65
C ALA A 31 -2.80 -8.52 -5.19
N VAL A 32 -2.32 -7.47 -4.51
CA VAL A 32 -1.81 -7.63 -3.16
C VAL A 32 -2.98 -8.22 -2.40
N PRO A 33 -2.90 -9.49 -1.95
CA PRO A 33 -4.00 -10.11 -1.25
C PRO A 33 -4.34 -9.14 -0.13
N ASP A 34 -5.65 -8.88 0.01
CA ASP A 34 -6.23 -7.96 0.98
C ASP A 34 -5.29 -7.79 2.19
N ILE A 35 -4.58 -6.66 2.22
CA ILE A 35 -3.41 -6.48 3.10
C ILE A 35 -3.84 -6.67 4.54
N TRP A 36 -5.04 -6.17 4.86
CA TRP A 36 -5.68 -6.32 6.15
C TRP A 36 -6.02 -7.78 6.43
N ARG A 37 -6.56 -8.53 5.47
CA ARG A 37 -6.78 -9.98 5.63
C ARG A 37 -5.49 -10.74 5.92
N THR A 38 -4.45 -10.52 5.12
CA THR A 38 -3.17 -11.21 5.31
C THR A 38 -2.55 -10.87 6.66
N ALA A 39 -2.67 -9.61 7.10
CA ALA A 39 -2.19 -9.17 8.39
C ALA A 39 -3.03 -9.76 9.54
N ALA A 40 -4.35 -9.80 9.40
CA ALA A 40 -5.27 -10.41 10.36
C ALA A 40 -5.01 -11.91 10.53
N GLU A 41 -4.69 -12.63 9.45
CA GLU A 41 -4.36 -14.06 9.52
C GLU A 41 -3.02 -14.32 10.22
N LYS A 42 -2.00 -13.49 9.96
CA LYS A 42 -0.64 -13.70 10.50
C LYS A 42 -0.42 -13.10 11.89
N TYR A 43 -1.09 -11.99 12.18
CA TYR A 43 -0.82 -11.13 13.33
C TYR A 43 -2.10 -10.79 14.09
N ALA A 44 -3.10 -11.67 14.06
CA ALA A 44 -4.45 -11.46 14.59
C ALA A 44 -4.52 -10.74 15.93
N ASP A 45 -3.63 -11.15 16.86
CA ASP A 45 -3.64 -10.70 18.26
C ASP A 45 -2.65 -9.55 18.52
N LEU A 46 -1.86 -9.14 17.52
CA LEU A 46 -0.98 -7.98 17.61
C LEU A 46 -1.79 -6.68 17.47
N VAL A 47 -1.35 -5.65 18.17
CA VAL A 47 -1.98 -4.32 18.13
C VAL A 47 -1.65 -3.64 16.80
N ALA A 48 -2.68 -3.33 16.02
CA ALA A 48 -2.58 -2.59 14.75
C ALA A 48 -2.71 -1.08 14.97
N LEU A 49 -3.56 -0.68 15.93
CA LEU A 49 -3.82 0.72 16.25
C LEU A 49 -3.94 0.91 17.76
N VAL A 50 -3.32 1.97 18.25
CA VAL A 50 -3.58 2.52 19.59
C VAL A 50 -4.22 3.89 19.39
N ASP A 51 -5.42 4.07 19.93
CA ASP A 51 -6.11 5.35 19.94
C ASP A 51 -5.98 6.00 21.33
N PRO A 52 -5.18 7.07 21.47
CA PRO A 52 -4.97 7.75 22.75
C PRO A 52 -6.09 8.71 23.14
N TYR A 53 -7.08 8.96 22.28
CA TYR A 53 -8.11 9.98 22.52
C TYR A 53 -9.34 9.48 23.30
N HIS A 54 -9.27 8.25 23.83
CA HIS A 54 -10.27 7.66 24.72
C HIS A 54 -9.71 7.49 26.15
N ASP A 55 -10.60 7.46 27.15
CA ASP A 55 -10.27 7.12 28.55
C ASP A 55 -11.07 5.89 29.00
N PRO A 56 -10.42 4.70 29.13
CA PRO A 56 -9.01 4.43 28.87
C PRO A 56 -8.66 4.41 27.37
N PRO A 57 -7.37 4.56 26.99
CA PRO A 57 -6.94 4.47 25.59
C PRO A 57 -7.34 3.14 24.94
N SER A 58 -7.90 3.23 23.73
CA SER A 58 -8.36 2.05 22.99
C SER A 58 -7.20 1.40 22.24
N LYS A 59 -7.21 0.07 22.18
CA LYS A 59 -6.27 -0.72 21.38
C LYS A 59 -7.07 -1.63 20.46
N LEU A 60 -6.74 -1.61 19.17
CA LEU A 60 -7.33 -2.49 18.17
C LEU A 60 -6.27 -3.43 17.64
N THR A 61 -6.60 -4.72 17.60
CA THR A 61 -5.74 -5.73 16.98
C THR A 61 -5.99 -5.83 15.48
N TYR A 62 -5.13 -6.52 14.73
CA TYR A 62 -5.31 -6.69 13.28
C TYR A 62 -6.60 -7.44 12.88
N LYS A 63 -7.26 -8.12 13.83
CA LYS A 63 -8.51 -8.85 13.60
C LYS A 63 -9.78 -8.00 13.79
N GLN A 64 -9.70 -6.87 14.49
CA GLN A 64 -10.83 -6.00 14.83
C GLN A 64 -11.02 -4.92 13.77
#